data_AF-A0A258U6Q8-F1
#
_entry.id   AF-A0A258U6Q8-F1
#
_cell.length_a   1.000
_cell.length_b   1.000
_cell.length_c   1.000
_cell.angle_alpha   90.00
_cell.angle_beta   90.00
_cell.angle_gamma   90.00
#
_symmetry.space_group_name_H-M   'P 1'
#
loop_
_entity.id
_entity.type
_entity.pdbx_description
1 polymer ?
#
loop_
_entity_poly.entity_id
_entity_poly.type
_entity_poly.pdbx_seq_one_letter_code
_entity_poly.pdbx_strand_id
1 'polypeptide(L)'
;MQSQPISKWVSTILTYLIPVTEVVLAYFISNKDLRSIGLLGTTFLLFAFTGYVAYINISGLYSTTCPCGGLFSNLNWIQHLYVNSILTVLSFFTYFYYKKW
;
A
#
# COMPACT_ATOMS: atom_id res chain seq x y z
N MET A 1 -3.57 3.70 12.70
CA MET A 1 -2.25 4.34 12.40
C MET A 1 -1.67 5.16 13.56
N GLN A 2 -2.23 5.14 14.78
CA GLN A 2 -1.86 6.10 15.83
C GLN A 2 -0.47 5.89 16.46
N SER A 3 0.13 4.70 16.31
CA SER A 3 1.46 4.37 16.84
C SER A 3 2.59 4.56 15.82
N GLN A 4 2.36 5.35 14.77
CA GLN A 4 3.36 5.62 13.73
C GLN A 4 4.19 6.87 14.09
N PRO A 5 5.48 6.94 13.72
CA PRO A 5 6.39 8.04 14.05
C PRO A 5 6.15 9.24 13.12
N ILE A 6 4.89 9.65 13.00
CA ILE A 6 4.42 10.76 12.17
C ILE A 6 3.51 11.65 13.03
N SER A 7 3.33 12.91 12.62
CA SER A 7 2.44 13.82 13.35
C SER A 7 1.03 13.22 13.50
N LYS A 8 0.44 13.36 14.69
CA LYS A 8 -0.88 12.80 15.04
C LYS A 8 -1.98 13.28 14.08
N TRP A 9 -1.87 14.51 13.58
CA TRP A 9 -2.80 15.06 12.60
C TRP A 9 -2.71 14.34 11.25
N VAL A 10 -1.49 14.10 10.77
CA VAL A 10 -1.22 13.33 9.54
C VAL A 10 -1.71 11.88 9.68
N SER A 11 -1.42 11.24 10.82
CA SER A 11 -1.89 9.88 11.11
C SER A 11 -3.43 9.76 11.08
N THR A 12 -4.13 10.78 11.59
CA THR A 12 -5.59 10.82 11.58
C THR A 12 -6.12 10.93 10.16
N ILE A 13 -5.54 11.82 9.35
CA ILE A 13 -5.92 11.98 7.93
C ILE A 13 -5.70 10.68 7.17
N LEU A 14 -4.50 10.09 7.27
CA LEU A 14 -4.15 8.86 6.56
C LEU A 14 -5.01 7.67 6.96
N THR A 15 -5.48 7.61 8.21
CA THR A 15 -6.36 6.53 8.71
C THR A 15 -7.68 6.46 7.91
N TYR A 16 -8.20 7.59 7.43
CA TYR A 16 -9.41 7.62 6.60
C TYR A 16 -9.08 7.70 5.11
N LEU A 17 -8.05 8.47 4.74
CA LEU A 17 -7.69 8.70 3.35
C LEU A 17 -7.27 7.40 2.65
N ILE A 18 -6.45 6.57 3.30
CA ILE A 18 -5.93 5.35 2.67
C ILE A 18 -7.06 4.36 2.35
N PRO A 19 -7.94 3.97 3.29
CA PRO A 19 -9.07 3.08 2.97
C PRO A 19 -10.00 3.64 1.88
N VAL A 20 -10.24 4.95 1.88
CA VAL A 20 -11.05 5.60 0.83
C VAL A 20 -10.36 5.46 -0.53
N THR A 21 -9.05 5.70 -0.62
CA THR A 21 -8.31 5.52 -1.87
C THR A 21 -8.29 4.07 -2.34
N GLU A 22 -8.19 3.10 -1.42
CA GLU A 22 -8.25 1.67 -1.76
C GLU A 22 -9.60 1.29 -2.39
N VAL A 23 -10.71 1.75 -1.80
CA VAL A 23 -12.05 1.49 -2.34
C VAL A 23 -12.25 2.16 -3.71
N VAL A 24 -11.76 3.39 -3.89
CA VAL A 24 -11.83 4.11 -5.18
C VAL A 24 -11.03 3.38 -6.26
N LEU A 25 -9.81 2.94 -5.94
CA LEU A 25 -8.98 2.19 -6.88
C LEU A 25 -9.59 0.82 -7.23
N ALA A 26 -10.18 0.14 -6.25
CA ALA A 26 -10.92 -1.10 -6.50
C ALA A 26 -12.08 -0.88 -7.47
N TYR A 27 -12.85 0.19 -7.28
CA TYR A 27 -13.91 0.60 -8.22
C TYR A 27 -13.36 0.90 -9.62
N PHE A 28 -12.22 1.61 -9.73
CA PHE A 28 -11.59 1.88 -11.02
C PHE A 28 -11.13 0.61 -11.73
N ILE A 29 -10.59 -0.38 -11.01
CA ILE A 29 -10.19 -1.67 -11.58
C ILE A 29 -11.40 -2.45 -12.11
N SER A 30 -12.55 -2.38 -11.43
CA SER A 30 -13.78 -3.06 -11.86
C SER A 30 -14.39 -2.49 -13.15
N ASN A 31 -14.17 -1.20 -13.43
CA ASN A 31 -14.67 -0.56 -14.64
C ASN A 31 -13.68 -0.74 -15.80
N LYS A 32 -14.14 -1.30 -16.92
CA LYS A 32 -13.26 -1.60 -18.08
C LYS A 32 -12.52 -0.37 -18.60
N ASP A 33 -13.18 0.79 -18.64
CA ASP A 33 -12.60 2.03 -19.17
C ASP A 33 -11.58 2.67 -18.21
N LEU A 34 -11.77 2.50 -16.90
CA LEU A 34 -10.91 3.06 -15.86
C LEU A 34 -9.85 2.08 -15.35
N ARG A 35 -9.84 0.85 -15.86
CA ARG A 35 -9.00 -0.24 -15.35
C ARG A 35 -7.51 0.07 -15.46
N SER A 36 -7.06 0.73 -16.52
CA SER A 36 -5.66 1.17 -16.67
C SER A 36 -5.25 2.14 -15.54
N ILE A 37 -6.11 3.12 -15.24
CA ILE A 37 -5.90 4.12 -14.20
C ILE A 37 -5.93 3.45 -12.82
N GLY A 38 -6.89 2.55 -12.58
CA GLY A 38 -6.99 1.79 -11.33
C GLY A 38 -5.76 0.91 -11.07
N LEU A 39 -5.25 0.22 -12.09
CA LEU A 39 -4.03 -0.59 -12.01
C LEU A 39 -2.78 0.26 -11.76
N LEU A 40 -2.66 1.40 -12.45
CA LEU A 40 -1.54 2.32 -12.23
C LEU A 40 -1.57 2.90 -10.81
N GLY A 41 -2.74 3.35 -10.35
CA GLY A 41 -2.93 3.88 -9.00
C GLY A 41 -2.67 2.84 -7.92
N THR A 42 -3.10 1.59 -8.12
CA THR A 42 -2.83 0.49 -7.19
C THR A 42 -1.34 0.18 -7.12
N THR A 43 -0.66 0.15 -8.27
CA THR A 43 0.79 -0.04 -8.33
C THR A 43 1.54 1.06 -7.59
N PHE A 44 1.13 2.32 -7.77
CA PHE A 44 1.71 3.45 -7.09
C PHE A 44 1.48 3.39 -5.57
N LEU A 45 0.26 3.07 -5.13
CA LEU A 45 -0.09 2.98 -3.72
C LEU A 45 0.70 1.87 -3.02
N LEU A 46 0.79 0.69 -3.65
CA LEU A 46 1.62 -0.42 -3.15
C LEU A 46 3.10 -0.04 -3.11
N PHE A 47 3.64 0.62 -4.16
CA PHE A 47 5.03 1.06 -4.17
C PHE A 47 5.35 2.07 -3.07
N ALA A 48 4.50 3.07 -2.86
CA ALA A 48 4.63 4.05 -1.79
C ALA A 48 4.60 3.36 -0.41
N PHE A 49 3.71 2.38 -0.24
CA PHE A 49 3.60 1.62 0.99
C PHE A 49 4.84 0.72 1.23
N THR A 50 5.35 0.05 0.20
CA THR A 50 6.61 -0.72 0.27
C THR A 50 7.79 0.19 0.65
N GLY A 51 7.90 1.37 0.04
CA GLY A 51 8.94 2.34 0.37
C GLY A 51 8.87 2.82 1.82
N TYR A 52 7.67 3.07 2.33
CA TYR A 52 7.45 3.43 3.73
C TYR A 52 7.87 2.30 4.69
N VAL A 53 7.47 1.06 4.40
CA VAL A 53 7.87 -0.12 5.20
C VAL A 53 9.39 -0.32 5.18
N ALA A 54 10.02 -0.14 4.02
CA ALA A 54 11.48 -0.21 3.88
C ALA A 54 12.18 0.85 4.73
N TYR A 55 11.67 2.09 4.70
CA TYR A 55 12.20 3.19 5.52
C TYR A 55 12.11 2.87 7.02
N ILE A 56 10.94 2.43 7.51
CA ILE A 56 10.77 2.05 8.92
C ILE A 56 11.70 0.91 9.32
N ASN A 57 11.91 -0.08 8.44
CA ASN A 57 12.80 -1.20 8.68
C ASN A 57 14.28 -0.76 8.80
N ILE A 58 14.74 0.13 7.92
CA ILE A 58 16.12 0.66 7.92
C ILE A 58 16.35 1.59 9.10
N SER A 59 15.35 2.40 9.47
CA SER A 59 15.43 3.32 10.62
C SER A 59 15.34 2.63 11.99
N GLY A 60 15.13 1.32 12.05
CA GLY A 60 15.12 0.55 13.29
C GLY A 60 13.94 0.85 14.23
N LEU A 61 12.85 1.41 13.70
CA LEU A 61 11.64 1.80 14.46
C LEU A 61 10.71 0.59 14.71
N TYR A 62 11.26 -0.49 15.26
CA TYR A 62 10.59 -1.79 15.42
C TYR A 62 9.40 -1.76 16.40
N SER A 63 9.32 -0.79 17.30
CA SER A 63 8.24 -0.60 18.27
C SER A 63 6.95 -0.05 17.66
N THR A 64 6.97 0.32 16.38
CA THR A 64 5.79 0.82 15.67
C THR A 64 4.92 -0.36 15.21
N THR A 65 3.60 -0.23 15.27
CA THR A 65 2.66 -1.27 14.82
C THR A 65 2.18 -0.98 13.40
N CYS A 66 2.14 -2.00 12.51
CA CYS A 66 1.71 -1.87 11.12
C CYS A 66 0.39 -1.09 10.98
N PRO A 67 0.29 -0.07 10.12
CA PRO A 67 -0.94 0.71 9.91
C PRO A 67 -2.07 -0.05 9.15
N CYS A 68 -1.91 -1.36 8.93
CA CYS A 68 -2.40 -2.13 7.80
C CYS A 68 -3.84 -2.68 7.95
N GLY A 69 -4.71 -1.93 8.62
CA GLY A 69 -6.11 -2.32 8.86
C GLY A 69 -6.29 -3.60 9.68
N GLY A 70 -5.22 -4.13 10.30
CA GLY A 70 -5.25 -5.35 11.10
C GLY A 70 -5.03 -6.66 10.33
N LEU A 71 -5.19 -6.68 9.00
CA LEU A 71 -5.13 -7.92 8.21
C LEU A 71 -3.75 -8.60 8.27
N PHE A 72 -2.70 -7.79 8.39
CA PHE A 72 -1.32 -8.24 8.50
C PHE A 72 -0.71 -7.94 9.87
N SER A 73 -1.50 -7.69 10.92
CA SER A 73 -0.99 -7.24 12.23
C SER A 73 0.03 -8.17 12.88
N ASN A 74 0.07 -9.43 12.48
CA ASN A 74 0.89 -10.48 13.07
C ASN A 74 2.21 -10.76 12.30
N LEU A 75 2.48 -10.04 11.21
CA LEU A 75 3.72 -10.23 10.45
C LEU A 75 4.86 -9.36 11.01
N ASN A 76 6.09 -9.86 10.94
CA ASN A 76 7.28 -9.06 11.21
C ASN A 76 7.51 -8.05 10.07
N TRP A 77 8.20 -6.94 10.38
CA TRP A 77 8.52 -5.89 9.41
C TRP A 77 9.19 -6.40 8.12
N ILE A 78 10.11 -7.37 8.23
CA ILE A 78 10.77 -7.98 7.07
C ILE A 78 9.77 -8.80 6.25
N GLN A 79 8.89 -9.57 6.91
CA GLN A 79 7.87 -10.37 6.23
C GLN A 79 6.88 -9.45 5.49
N HIS A 80 6.47 -8.34 6.10
CA HIS A 80 5.67 -7.32 5.44
C HIS A 80 6.35 -6.75 4.20
N LEU A 81 7.64 -6.43 4.30
CA LEU A 81 8.39 -5.90 3.17
C LEU A 81 8.39 -6.88 2.00
N TYR A 82 8.58 -8.18 2.26
CA TYR A 82 8.49 -9.23 1.24
C TYR A 82 7.10 -9.29 0.61
N VAL A 83 6.03 -9.36 1.41
CA VAL A 83 4.65 -9.44 0.91
C VAL A 83 4.32 -8.22 0.04
N ASN A 84 4.56 -7.01 0.53
CA ASN A 84 4.28 -5.79 -0.22
C ASN A 84 5.12 -5.72 -1.50
N SER A 85 6.39 -6.12 -1.47
CA SER A 85 7.24 -6.13 -2.66
C SER A 85 6.71 -7.08 -3.74
N ILE A 86 6.28 -8.29 -3.34
CA ILE A 86 5.67 -9.26 -4.26
C ILE A 86 4.39 -8.69 -4.87
N LEU A 87 3.52 -8.09 -4.05
CA LEU A 87 2.28 -7.47 -4.51
C LEU A 87 2.53 -6.30 -5.48
N THR A 88 3.52 -5.43 -5.18
CA THR A 88 3.91 -4.33 -6.06
C THR A 88 4.39 -4.84 -7.42
N VAL A 89 5.24 -5.87 -7.43
CA VAL A 89 5.73 -6.50 -8.66
C VAL A 89 4.58 -7.13 -9.45
N LEU A 90 3.68 -7.86 -8.78
CA LEU A 90 2.51 -8.46 -9.42
C LEU A 90 1.57 -7.41 -10.03
N SER A 91 1.35 -6.29 -9.33
CA SER A 91 0.53 -5.17 -9.82
C SER A 91 1.17 -4.54 -11.06
N PHE A 92 2.49 -4.32 -11.05
CA PHE A 92 3.23 -3.80 -12.19
C PHE A 92 3.15 -4.74 -13.40
N PHE A 93 3.35 -6.05 -13.20
CA PHE A 93 3.19 -7.05 -14.26
C PHE A 93 1.77 -7.06 -14.82
N THR A 94 0.76 -6.95 -13.97
CA THR A 94 -0.65 -6.89 -14.38
C THR A 94 -0.93 -5.68 -15.25
N TYR A 95 -0.41 -4.51 -14.88
CA TYR A 95 -0.53 -3.29 -15.68
C TYR A 95 0.14 -3.44 -17.05
N PHE A 96 1.37 -3.99 -17.10
CA PHE A 96 2.08 -4.20 -18.36
C PHE A 96 1.36 -5.20 -19.26
N TYR A 97 0.85 -6.29 -18.69
CA TYR A 97 0.08 -7.28 -19.43
C TYR A 97 -1.24 -6.71 -19.97
N TYR A 98 -1.94 -5.91 -19.16
CA TYR A 98 -3.17 -5.23 -19.57
C TYR A 98 -2.94 -4.22 -20.70
N LYS A 99 -1.83 -3.49 -20.69
CA LYS A 99 -1.51 -2.52 -21.76
C LYS A 99 -1.03 -3.17 -23.06
N LYS A 100 -0.56 -4.42 -22.99
CA LYS A 100 -0.03 -5.17 -24.14
C LYS A 100 -1.14 -5.76 -25.04
N TRP A 101 -2.37 -5.84 -24.53
CA TRP A 101 -3.56 -6.30 -25.25
C TRP A 101 -4.58 -5.18 -25.38
#